data_AF-A0A6I3WJC5-F1
#
_entry.id   AF-A0A6I3WJC5-F1
#
_cell.length_a   1.000
_cell.length_b   1.000
_cell.length_c   1.000
_cell.angle_alpha   90.00
_cell.angle_beta   90.00
_cell.angle_gamma   90.00
#
_symmetry.space_group_name_H-M   'P 1'
#
loop_
_entity.id
_entity.type
_entity.pdbx_description
1 polymer ?
#
loop_
_entity_poly.entity_id
_entity_poly.type
_entity_poly.pdbx_seq_one_letter_code
_entity_poly.pdbx_strand_id
1 'polypeptide(L)'
;MKSLSINALLPSMLQEFSGLAVNPKAVPTEEQIVRLTTLKMGAANSALAAELGISAVGAAIGACVGELDEMHLRNLGWLLEMLGEISGSARHIEHEAIHYLRMAKTDQ
;
A
#
# COMPACT_ATOMS: atom_id res chain seq x y z
N MET A 1 5.91 13.70 16.22
CA MET A 1 4.96 13.71 15.09
C MET A 1 4.06 12.50 15.23
N LYS A 2 2.74 12.68 15.36
CA LYS A 2 1.79 11.57 15.39
C LYS A 2 1.80 10.90 14.01
N SER A 3 2.17 9.63 13.96
CA SER A 3 1.98 8.78 12.78
C SER A 3 0.51 8.89 12.36
N LEU A 4 0.24 9.59 11.27
CA LEU A 4 -1.05 9.52 10.59
C LEU A 4 -1.12 8.09 10.03
N SER A 5 -1.71 7.20 10.81
CA SER A 5 -2.02 5.83 10.39
C SER A 5 -2.76 5.89 9.07
N ILE A 6 -2.29 5.16 8.05
CA ILE A 6 -2.91 5.01 6.73
C ILE A 6 -4.42 4.72 6.83
N ASN A 7 -4.86 4.04 7.90
CA ASN A 7 -6.27 3.73 8.16
C ASN A 7 -7.14 4.96 8.41
N ALA A 8 -6.58 6.04 8.97
CA ALA A 8 -7.29 7.30 9.17
C ALA A 8 -7.45 8.11 7.87
N LEU A 9 -6.67 7.77 6.85
CA LEU A 9 -6.50 8.52 5.62
C LEU A 9 -7.29 7.89 4.45
N LEU A 10 -7.48 6.56 4.45
CA LEU A 10 -8.08 5.79 3.35
C LEU A 10 -9.54 6.14 2.98
N PRO A 11 -10.50 6.18 3.93
CA PRO A 11 -11.91 6.40 3.57
C PRO A 11 -12.17 7.81 3.03
N SER A 12 -11.50 8.83 3.58
CA SER A 12 -11.63 10.20 3.12
C SER A 12 -10.93 10.43 1.78
N MET A 13 -9.81 9.75 1.52
CA MET A 13 -9.06 9.93 0.27
C MET A 13 -9.70 9.25 -0.95
N LEU A 14 -10.30 8.07 -0.81
CA LEU A 14 -11.02 7.45 -1.94
C LEU A 14 -12.20 8.32 -2.41
N GLN A 15 -12.94 8.92 -1.49
CA GLN A 15 -14.04 9.82 -1.82
C GLN A 15 -13.53 11.15 -2.38
N GLU A 16 -12.48 11.71 -1.80
CA GLU A 16 -11.85 12.96 -2.24
C GLU A 16 -11.23 12.86 -3.65
N PHE A 17 -10.55 11.76 -3.98
CA PHE A 17 -9.93 11.57 -5.29
C PHE A 17 -10.89 11.02 -6.36
N SER A 18 -12.04 10.45 -5.98
CA SER A 18 -13.07 10.08 -6.95
C SER A 18 -13.58 11.28 -7.77
N GLY A 19 -13.63 12.48 -7.17
CA GLY A 19 -13.98 13.71 -7.87
C GLY A 19 -12.95 14.12 -8.95
N LEU A 20 -11.68 13.76 -8.76
CA LEU A 20 -10.60 13.97 -9.73
C LEU A 20 -10.66 12.93 -10.86
N ALA A 21 -11.06 11.69 -10.57
CA ALA A 21 -11.23 10.65 -11.57
C ALA A 21 -12.41 10.92 -12.53
N VAL A 22 -13.49 11.54 -12.04
CA VAL A 22 -14.71 11.80 -12.82
C VAL A 22 -14.60 13.10 -13.65
N ASN A 23 -13.75 14.05 -13.25
CA ASN A 23 -13.53 15.29 -13.97
C ASN A 23 -12.09 15.39 -14.50
N PRO A 24 -11.84 15.14 -15.79
CA PRO A 24 -10.49 15.19 -16.37
C PRO A 24 -9.86 16.59 -16.38
N LYS A 25 -10.61 17.64 -16.03
CA LYS A 25 -10.11 19.01 -15.85
C LYS A 25 -9.92 19.41 -14.38
N ALA A 26 -10.22 18.52 -13.45
CA ALA A 26 -10.04 18.81 -12.04
C ALA A 26 -8.54 18.74 -11.72
N VAL A 27 -8.02 19.86 -11.22
CA VAL A 27 -6.64 19.99 -10.76
C VAL A 27 -6.63 19.79 -9.24
N PRO A 28 -5.80 18.89 -8.70
CA PRO A 28 -5.67 18.74 -7.25
C PRO A 28 -5.16 20.05 -6.63
N THR A 29 -5.73 20.44 -5.48
CA THR A 29 -5.21 21.58 -4.71
C THR A 29 -3.83 21.25 -4.14
N GLU A 30 -3.05 22.26 -3.76
CA GLU A 30 -1.75 22.06 -3.08
C GLU A 30 -1.85 21.16 -1.84
N GLU A 31 -2.93 21.32 -1.07
CA GLU A 31 -3.20 20.47 0.10
C GLU A 31 -3.45 19.01 -0.30
N GLN A 32 -4.17 18.78 -1.40
CA GLN A 32 -4.40 17.45 -1.97
C GLN A 32 -3.11 16.84 -2.51
N ILE A 33 -2.23 17.63 -3.12
CA ILE A 33 -0.92 17.19 -3.61
C ILE A 33 -0.05 16.70 -2.44
N VAL A 34 -0.03 17.43 -1.32
CA VAL A 34 0.71 17.01 -0.11
C VAL A 34 0.14 15.71 0.47
N ARG A 35 -1.18 15.58 0.54
CA ARG A 35 -1.84 14.34 0.98
C ARG A 35 -1.53 13.16 0.05
N LEU A 36 -1.66 13.33 -1.27
CA LEU A 36 -1.33 12.31 -2.27
C LEU A 36 0.12 11.86 -2.19
N THR A 37 1.05 12.81 -1.99
CA THR A 37 2.47 12.50 -1.85
C THR A 37 2.72 11.67 -0.59
N THR A 38 2.06 12.04 0.53
CA THR A 38 2.12 11.29 1.78
C THR A 38 1.54 9.88 1.61
N LEU A 39 0.39 9.76 0.94
CA LEU A 39 -0.25 8.48 0.64
C LEU A 39 0.65 7.60 -0.21
N LYS A 40 1.20 8.13 -1.31
CA LYS A 40 2.12 7.42 -2.20
C LYS A 40 3.30 6.86 -1.41
N MET A 41 3.96 7.69 -0.60
CA MET A 41 5.11 7.25 0.20
C MET A 41 4.71 6.22 1.27
N GLY A 42 3.59 6.44 1.95
CA GLY A 42 3.08 5.50 2.95
C GLY A 42 2.77 4.13 2.34
N ALA A 43 2.08 4.12 1.21
CA ALA A 43 1.72 2.91 0.48
C ALA A 43 2.96 2.16 -0.05
N ALA A 44 3.94 2.87 -0.63
CA ALA A 44 5.21 2.29 -1.06
C ALA A 44 5.96 1.63 0.12
N ASN A 45 6.01 2.31 1.28
CA ASN A 45 6.66 1.77 2.48
C ASN A 45 5.91 0.55 3.05
N SER A 46 4.58 0.57 3.04
CA SER A 46 3.77 -0.58 3.47
C SER A 46 3.94 -1.78 2.56
N ALA A 47 3.98 -1.57 1.23
CA ALA A 47 4.26 -2.64 0.28
C ALA A 47 5.64 -3.25 0.51
N LEU A 48 6.68 -2.42 0.65
CA LEU A 48 8.04 -2.87 0.92
C LEU A 48 8.13 -3.64 2.25
N ALA A 49 7.47 -3.16 3.31
CA ALA A 49 7.46 -3.85 4.60
C ALA A 49 6.81 -5.24 4.51
N ALA A 50 5.71 -5.36 3.76
CA ALA A 50 5.05 -6.63 3.53
C ALA A 50 5.92 -7.59 2.68
N GLU A 51 6.57 -7.09 1.62
CA GLU A 51 7.51 -7.85 0.79
C GLU A 51 8.73 -8.38 1.59
N LEU A 52 9.27 -7.55 2.49
CA LEU A 52 10.33 -7.94 3.42
C LEU A 52 9.83 -8.99 4.43
N GLY A 53 8.58 -8.85 4.91
CA GLY A 53 7.93 -9.83 5.75
C GLY A 53 7.79 -11.20 5.07
N ILE A 54 7.33 -11.22 3.82
CA ILE A 54 7.25 -12.44 2.99
C ILE A 54 8.62 -13.11 2.89
N SER A 55 9.66 -12.32 2.60
CA SER A 55 11.03 -12.83 2.48
C SER A 55 11.54 -13.41 3.80
N ALA A 56 11.28 -12.75 4.93
CA ALA A 56 11.67 -13.20 6.26
C ALA A 56 10.95 -14.49 6.67
N VAL A 57 9.64 -14.59 6.41
CA VAL A 57 8.86 -15.80 6.67
C VAL A 57 9.35 -16.95 5.79
N GLY A 58 9.60 -16.70 4.50
CA GLY A 58 10.17 -17.71 3.59
C GLY A 58 11.54 -18.22 4.08
N ALA A 59 12.41 -17.33 4.54
CA ALA A 59 13.71 -17.70 5.12
C ALA A 59 13.55 -18.53 6.40
N ALA A 60 12.63 -18.15 7.29
CA ALA A 60 12.36 -18.89 8.52
C ALA A 60 11.81 -20.29 8.25
N ILE A 61 10.90 -20.44 7.29
CA ILE A 61 10.41 -21.76 6.84
C ILE A 61 11.59 -22.62 6.34
N GLY A 62 12.47 -22.04 5.52
CA GLY A 62 13.66 -22.72 5.01
C GLY A 62 14.62 -23.18 6.11
N ALA A 63 14.75 -22.42 7.20
CA ALA A 63 15.60 -22.78 8.34
C ALA A 63 15.01 -23.90 9.21
N CYS A 64 13.68 -24.04 9.26
CA CYS A 64 12.97 -25.01 10.09
C CYS A 64 12.46 -26.24 9.30
N VAL A 65 13.03 -26.51 8.12
CA VAL A 65 12.63 -27.64 7.27
C VAL A 65 12.77 -28.96 8.05
N GLY A 66 11.68 -29.72 8.14
CA GLY A 66 11.63 -31.01 8.86
C GLY A 66 11.20 -30.89 10.32
N GLU A 67 11.16 -29.68 10.89
CA GLU A 67 10.67 -29.41 12.26
C GLU A 67 9.22 -28.91 12.28
N LEU A 68 8.73 -28.44 11.12
CA LEU A 68 7.36 -27.94 10.97
C LEU A 68 6.38 -29.08 10.67
N ASP A 69 5.33 -29.19 11.49
CA ASP A 69 4.18 -30.02 11.17
C ASP A 69 3.23 -29.34 10.17
N GLU A 70 2.22 -30.09 9.74
CA GLU A 70 1.26 -29.65 8.74
C GLU A 70 0.43 -28.43 9.19
N MET A 71 0.13 -28.30 10.48
CA MET A 71 -0.64 -27.18 11.01
C MET A 71 0.19 -25.89 10.96
N HIS A 72 1.47 -25.96 11.34
CA HIS A 72 2.38 -24.82 11.22
C HIS A 72 2.54 -24.38 9.76
N LEU A 73 2.71 -25.33 8.83
CA LEU A 73 2.84 -25.02 7.40
C LEU A 73 1.60 -24.31 6.84
N ARG A 74 0.39 -24.74 7.22
CA ARG A 74 -0.86 -24.05 6.81
C ARG A 74 -0.95 -22.64 7.36
N ASN A 75 -0.66 -22.45 8.66
CA ASN A 75 -0.69 -21.12 9.28
C ASN A 75 0.32 -20.16 8.65
N LEU A 76 1.52 -20.66 8.34
CA LEU A 76 2.55 -19.89 7.63
C LEU A 76 2.13 -19.58 6.19
N GLY A 77 1.46 -20.52 5.51
CA GLY A 77 0.84 -20.29 4.21
C GLY A 77 -0.17 -19.14 4.23
N TRP A 78 -1.09 -19.13 5.20
CA TRP A 78 -2.05 -18.04 5.38
C TRP A 78 -1.38 -16.70 5.70
N LEU A 79 -0.33 -16.69 6.52
CA LEU A 79 0.43 -15.48 6.80
C LEU A 79 1.07 -14.91 5.51
N LEU A 80 1.66 -15.77 4.69
CA LEU A 80 2.25 -15.37 3.41
C LEU A 80 1.20 -14.82 2.44
N GLU A 81 0.03 -15.44 2.37
CA GLU A 81 -1.11 -14.97 1.57
C GLU A 81 -1.57 -13.59 2.03
N MET A 82 -1.80 -13.40 3.34
CA MET A 82 -2.17 -12.10 3.90
C MET A 82 -1.13 -11.01 3.63
N LEU A 83 0.16 -11.31 3.77
CA LEU A 83 1.22 -10.36 3.45
C LEU A 83 1.24 -10.02 1.95
N GLY A 84 0.97 -11.00 1.09
CA GLY A 84 0.82 -10.80 -0.35
C GLY A 84 -0.34 -9.86 -0.69
N GLU A 85 -1.50 -10.06 -0.07
CA GLU A 85 -2.67 -9.19 -0.25
C GLU A 85 -2.42 -7.75 0.23
N ILE A 86 -1.76 -7.59 1.39
CA ILE A 86 -1.38 -6.27 1.91
C ILE A 86 -0.42 -5.58 0.95
N SER A 87 0.60 -6.29 0.47
CA SER A 87 1.55 -5.74 -0.50
C SER A 87 0.84 -5.31 -1.79
N GLY A 88 0.03 -6.19 -2.38
CA GLY A 88 -0.71 -5.89 -3.62
C GLY A 88 -1.65 -4.69 -3.47
N SER A 89 -2.39 -4.62 -2.37
CA SER A 89 -3.29 -3.50 -2.06
C SER A 89 -2.52 -2.19 -1.89
N ALA A 90 -1.38 -2.23 -1.19
CA ALA A 90 -0.54 -1.05 -1.00
C ALA A 90 0.10 -0.59 -2.33
N ARG A 91 0.55 -1.51 -3.20
CA ARG A 91 1.04 -1.18 -4.55
C ARG A 91 -0.04 -0.54 -5.43
N HIS A 92 -1.27 -1.04 -5.33
CA HIS A 92 -2.39 -0.44 -6.06
C HIS A 92 -2.64 1.01 -5.60
N ILE A 93 -2.66 1.25 -4.29
CA ILE A 93 -2.80 2.61 -3.73
C ILE A 93 -1.65 3.52 -4.16
N GLU A 94 -0.40 3.02 -4.14
CA GLU A 94 0.78 3.75 -4.62
C GLU A 94 0.61 4.16 -6.09
N HIS A 95 0.19 3.23 -6.94
CA HIS A 95 -0.04 3.45 -8.36
C HIS A 95 -1.10 4.51 -8.62
N GLU A 96 -2.26 4.42 -7.95
CA GLU A 96 -3.34 5.40 -8.10
C GLU A 96 -2.89 6.79 -7.61
N ALA A 97 -2.16 6.88 -6.51
CA ALA A 97 -1.62 8.14 -6.03
C ALA A 97 -0.65 8.79 -7.04
N ILE A 98 0.19 7.99 -7.72
CA ILE A 98 1.06 8.46 -8.81
C ILE A 98 0.23 9.00 -9.97
N HIS A 99 -0.84 8.29 -10.35
CA HIS A 99 -1.73 8.70 -11.44
C HIS A 99 -2.33 10.09 -11.17
N TYR A 100 -2.92 10.31 -9.99
CA TYR A 100 -3.48 11.62 -9.62
C TYR A 100 -2.42 12.73 -9.54
N LEU A 101 -1.23 12.42 -9.03
CA LEU A 101 -0.12 13.39 -9.00
C LEU A 101 0.39 13.77 -10.40
N ARG A 102 0.28 12.89 -11.40
CA ARG A 102 0.63 13.21 -12.79
C ARG A 102 -0.39 14.17 -13.40
N MET A 103 -1.69 13.96 -13.13
CA MET A 103 -2.74 14.88 -13.60
C MET A 103 -2.46 16.32 -13.15
N ALA A 104 -2.02 16.52 -11.90
CA ALA A 104 -1.64 17.83 -11.36
C ALA A 104 -0.48 18.53 -12.10
N LYS A 105 0.38 17.77 -12.80
CA LYS A 105 1.58 18.31 -13.48
C LYS A 105 1.34 18.69 -14.94
N THR A 106 0.19 18.37 -15.50
CA THR A 106 -0.08 18.54 -16.95
C THR A 106 -0.53 19.97 -17.31
N ASP A 107 -0.81 20.81 -16.31
CA ASP A 107 -1.28 22.20 -16.48
C ASP A 107 -0.24 23.28 -16.05
N GLN A 108 1.04 22.90 -15.86
CA GLN A 108 2.18 23.83 -15.70
C GLN A 108 3.03 23.86 -16.96
#